data_AF-A0AAN9VZ14-F1
#
_entry.id   AF-A0AAN9VZ14-F1
#
_cell.length_a   1.000
_cell.length_b   1.000
_cell.length_c   1.000
_cell.angle_alpha   90.00
_cell.angle_beta   90.00
_cell.angle_gamma   90.00
#
_symmetry.space_group_name_H-M   'P 1'
#
loop_
_entity.id
_entity.type
_entity.pdbx_description
1 polymer ?
#
loop_
_entity_poly.entity_id
_entity_poly.type
_entity_poly.pdbx_seq_one_letter_code
_entity_poly.pdbx_strand_id
1 'polypeptide(L)'
;MAEKRAHHNALERKRRDHIKDSFSSLRESVPALQGEKVASRALILKKAADYIQFMRRKNSAHQQDIDDLKRQNSLLEAQIRTLEKAKATGNFAAESSEVSLVNCKSETVNNYTQESESDSSDSDTANTTRRSKKPKVTGAGL
;
A
#
# COMPACT_ATOMS: atom_id res chain seq x y z
N MET A 1 15.33 16.54 -54.50
CA MET A 1 15.71 15.35 -53.69
C MET A 1 16.20 15.71 -52.29
N ALA A 2 17.12 16.68 -52.15
CA ALA A 2 17.64 17.11 -50.83
C ALA A 2 16.55 17.72 -49.92
N GLU A 3 15.68 18.56 -50.47
CA GLU A 3 14.60 19.23 -49.71
C GLU A 3 13.58 18.25 -49.11
N LYS A 4 13.13 17.25 -49.89
CA LYS A 4 12.24 16.17 -49.39
C LYS A 4 12.88 15.38 -48.24
N ARG A 5 14.19 15.09 -48.32
CA ARG A 5 14.93 14.42 -47.22
C ARG A 5 15.05 15.31 -46.00
N ALA A 6 15.32 16.61 -46.17
CA ALA A 6 15.42 17.56 -45.08
C ALA A 6 14.08 17.70 -44.33
N HIS A 7 12.96 17.84 -45.07
CA HIS A 7 11.63 17.91 -44.48
C HIS A 7 11.27 16.63 -43.70
N HIS A 8 11.55 15.45 -44.28
CA HIS A 8 11.33 14.18 -43.58
C HIS A 8 12.15 14.08 -42.28
N ASN A 9 13.43 14.47 -42.31
CA ASN A 9 14.30 14.48 -41.13
C ASN A 9 13.81 15.45 -40.03
N ALA A 10 13.25 16.60 -40.43
CA ALA A 10 12.66 17.56 -39.52
C ALA A 10 11.43 16.97 -38.81
N LEU A 11 10.53 16.34 -39.56
CA LEU A 11 9.35 15.67 -39.00
C LEU A 11 9.72 14.55 -38.02
N GLU A 12 10.69 13.69 -38.38
CA GLU A 12 11.10 12.62 -37.49
C GLU A 12 11.79 13.13 -36.21
N ARG A 13 12.53 14.25 -36.30
CA ARG A 13 13.09 14.90 -35.10
C ARG A 13 11.96 15.35 -34.16
N LYS A 14 10.95 16.05 -34.70
CA LYS A 14 9.77 16.47 -33.91
C LYS A 14 9.07 15.27 -33.27
N ARG A 15 8.90 14.17 -33.99
CA ARG A 15 8.31 12.92 -33.45
C ARG A 15 9.14 12.35 -32.29
N ARG A 16 10.47 12.32 -32.42
CA ARG A 16 11.36 11.83 -31.36
C ARG A 16 11.34 12.72 -30.12
N ASP A 17 11.23 14.04 -30.30
CA ASP A 17 11.12 14.99 -29.19
C ASP A 17 9.82 14.74 -28.42
N HIS A 18 8.69 14.57 -29.10
CA HIS A 18 7.42 14.22 -28.43
C HIS A 18 7.52 12.90 -27.64
N ILE A 19 8.17 11.88 -28.19
CA ILE A 19 8.38 10.61 -27.47
C ILE A 19 9.26 10.81 -26.24
N LYS A 20 10.30 11.63 -26.35
CA LYS A 20 11.19 11.95 -25.24
C LYS A 20 10.40 12.64 -24.10
N ASP A 21 9.49 13.53 -24.44
CA ASP A 21 8.63 14.20 -23.47
C ASP A 21 7.68 13.19 -22.79
N SER A 22 7.02 12.31 -23.56
CA SER A 22 6.19 11.24 -23.00
C SER A 22 6.95 10.31 -22.05
N PHE A 23 8.21 9.99 -22.35
CA PHE A 23 9.06 9.20 -21.44
C PHE A 23 9.40 9.94 -20.15
N SER A 24 9.57 11.27 -20.22
CA SER A 24 9.80 12.11 -19.04
C SER A 24 8.56 12.13 -18.14
N SER A 25 7.37 12.38 -18.71
CA SER A 25 6.11 12.34 -17.95
C SER A 25 5.80 10.96 -17.36
N LEU A 26 6.09 9.88 -18.11
CA LEU A 26 5.93 8.52 -17.60
C LEU A 26 6.83 8.25 -16.40
N ARG A 27 8.09 8.68 -16.46
CA ARG A 27 9.06 8.52 -15.35
C ARG A 27 8.59 9.25 -14.10
N GLU A 28 8.12 10.48 -14.23
CA GLU A 28 7.63 11.30 -13.10
C GLU A 28 6.42 10.66 -12.41
N SER A 29 5.60 9.93 -13.17
CA SER A 29 4.40 9.24 -12.68
C SER A 29 4.69 7.92 -11.95
N VAL A 30 5.92 7.40 -12.00
CA VAL A 30 6.31 6.12 -11.41
C VAL A 30 7.17 6.39 -10.16
N PRO A 31 6.65 6.16 -8.94
CA PRO A 31 7.35 6.52 -7.69
C PRO A 31 8.76 5.91 -7.57
N ALA A 32 8.94 4.67 -8.02
CA ALA A 32 10.23 3.98 -7.96
C ALA A 32 11.34 4.62 -8.85
N LEU A 33 10.98 5.55 -9.73
CA LEU A 33 11.92 6.28 -10.59
C LEU A 33 12.15 7.71 -10.13
N GLN A 34 11.40 8.18 -9.12
CA GLN A 34 11.59 9.50 -8.51
C GLN A 34 12.92 9.47 -7.73
N GLY A 35 13.85 10.35 -8.10
CA GLY A 35 15.18 10.44 -7.47
C GLY A 35 16.29 9.66 -8.20
N GLU A 36 15.96 8.75 -9.11
CA GLU A 36 16.93 8.21 -10.07
C GLU A 36 17.41 9.39 -10.92
N LYS A 37 18.73 9.65 -11.10
CA LYS A 37 19.18 10.80 -11.93
C LYS A 37 19.04 10.51 -13.42
N VAL A 38 19.29 9.26 -13.83
CA VAL A 38 19.25 8.82 -15.22
C VAL A 38 18.54 7.47 -15.29
N ALA A 39 17.34 7.43 -15.87
CA ALA A 39 16.60 6.19 -16.10
C ALA A 39 16.58 5.87 -17.61
N SER A 40 17.02 4.66 -17.99
CA SER A 40 16.96 4.22 -19.39
C SER A 40 15.50 3.97 -19.83
N ARG A 41 15.21 4.08 -21.14
CA ARG A 41 13.85 3.82 -21.66
C ARG A 41 13.35 2.43 -21.28
N ALA A 42 14.21 1.41 -21.36
CA ALA A 42 13.85 0.05 -20.97
C ALA A 42 13.52 -0.05 -19.47
N LEU A 43 14.28 0.62 -18.61
CA LEU A 43 14.02 0.65 -17.17
C LEU A 43 12.71 1.38 -16.86
N ILE A 44 12.43 2.50 -17.53
CA ILE A 44 11.17 3.24 -17.36
C ILE A 44 9.97 2.34 -17.69
N LEU A 45 10.01 1.64 -18.83
CA LEU A 45 8.93 0.73 -19.22
C LEU A 45 8.78 -0.43 -18.22
N LYS A 46 9.89 -1.03 -17.77
CA LYS A 46 9.86 -2.12 -16.79
C LYS A 46 9.21 -1.67 -15.48
N LYS A 47 9.69 -0.56 -14.89
CA LYS A 47 9.18 -0.05 -13.62
C LYS A 47 7.74 0.45 -13.73
N ALA A 48 7.33 1.01 -14.87
CA ALA A 48 5.95 1.37 -15.12
C ALA A 48 5.03 0.14 -15.15
N ALA A 49 5.44 -0.93 -15.85
CA ALA A 49 4.69 -2.18 -15.88
C ALA A 49 4.56 -2.81 -14.48
N ASP A 50 5.67 -2.88 -13.74
CA ASP A 50 5.69 -3.37 -12.36
C ASP A 50 4.75 -2.54 -11.47
N TYR A 51 4.78 -1.22 -11.60
CA TYR A 51 3.94 -0.32 -10.81
C TYR A 51 2.45 -0.47 -11.12
N ILE A 52 2.07 -0.64 -12.39
CA ILE A 52 0.68 -0.93 -12.77
C ILE A 52 0.20 -2.23 -12.13
N GLN A 53 1.01 -3.30 -12.17
CA GLN A 53 0.65 -4.57 -11.54
C GLN A 53 0.55 -4.47 -10.02
N PHE A 54 1.45 -3.72 -9.39
CA PHE A 54 1.41 -3.43 -7.97
C PHE A 54 0.12 -2.66 -7.60
N MET A 55 -0.19 -1.58 -8.30
CA MET A 55 -1.38 -0.76 -8.03
C MET A 55 -2.68 -1.54 -8.25
N ARG A 56 -2.74 -2.44 -9.23
CA ARG A 56 -3.89 -3.34 -9.42
C ARG A 56 -4.12 -4.24 -8.20
N ARG A 57 -3.07 -4.90 -7.70
CA ARG A 57 -3.15 -5.75 -6.50
C ARG A 57 -3.52 -4.93 -5.26
N LYS A 58 -2.90 -3.76 -5.08
CA LYS A 58 -3.19 -2.85 -3.97
C LYS A 58 -4.63 -2.36 -3.98
N ASN A 59 -5.15 -1.92 -5.13
CA ASN A 59 -6.54 -1.51 -5.26
C ASN A 59 -7.52 -2.65 -4.99
N SER A 60 -7.19 -3.88 -5.42
CA SER A 60 -8.02 -5.06 -5.13
C SER A 60 -8.06 -5.39 -3.64
N ALA A 61 -6.93 -5.29 -2.93
CA ALA A 61 -6.90 -5.50 -1.48
C ALA A 61 -7.73 -4.43 -0.75
N HIS A 62 -7.55 -3.15 -1.10
CA HIS A 62 -8.38 -2.08 -0.54
C HIS A 62 -9.87 -2.24 -0.83
N GLN A 63 -10.23 -2.76 -2.01
CA GLN A 63 -11.62 -3.05 -2.32
C GLN A 63 -12.19 -4.16 -1.42
N GLN A 64 -11.40 -5.19 -1.13
CA GLN A 64 -11.79 -6.24 -0.17
C GLN A 64 -11.98 -5.67 1.24
N ASP A 65 -11.04 -4.84 1.71
CA ASP A 65 -11.14 -4.16 3.00
C ASP A 65 -12.42 -3.31 3.11
N ILE A 66 -12.75 -2.56 2.04
CA ILE A 66 -13.97 -1.76 1.95
C ILE A 66 -15.21 -2.64 2.05
N ASP A 67 -15.24 -3.77 1.35
CA ASP A 67 -16.40 -4.66 1.31
C ASP A 67 -16.61 -5.39 2.64
N ASP A 68 -15.53 -5.79 3.32
CA ASP A 68 -15.57 -6.39 4.64
C ASP A 68 -16.04 -5.39 5.71
N LEU A 69 -15.53 -4.15 5.67
CA LEU A 69 -15.99 -3.08 6.57
C LEU A 69 -17.46 -2.74 6.34
N LYS A 70 -17.92 -2.72 5.09
CA LYS A 70 -19.35 -2.52 4.77
C LYS A 70 -20.22 -3.65 5.34
N ARG A 71 -19.76 -4.91 5.22
CA ARG A 71 -20.47 -6.06 5.80
C ARG A 71 -20.55 -5.93 7.33
N GLN A 72 -19.44 -5.61 7.98
CA GLN A 72 -19.40 -5.41 9.44
C GLN A 72 -20.31 -4.28 9.89
N ASN A 73 -20.26 -3.12 9.23
CA ASN A 73 -21.15 -1.99 9.54
C ASN A 73 -22.62 -2.37 9.37
N SER A 74 -22.98 -3.08 8.30
CA SER A 74 -24.35 -3.54 8.09
C SER A 74 -24.86 -4.45 9.22
N LEU A 75 -24.02 -5.36 9.71
CA LEU A 75 -24.34 -6.24 10.84
C LEU A 75 -24.52 -5.44 12.14
N LEU A 76 -23.61 -4.51 12.43
CA LEU A 76 -23.69 -3.67 13.62
C LEU A 76 -24.93 -2.77 13.59
N GLU A 77 -25.24 -2.16 12.45
CA GLU A 77 -26.46 -1.36 12.28
C GLU A 77 -27.72 -2.21 12.47
N ALA A 78 -27.74 -3.47 12.00
CA ALA A 78 -28.85 -4.38 12.23
C ALA A 78 -29.02 -4.72 13.72
N GLN A 79 -27.92 -4.96 14.43
CA GLN A 79 -27.93 -5.18 15.88
C GLN A 79 -28.45 -3.96 16.64
N ILE A 80 -27.97 -2.75 16.28
CA ILE A 80 -28.43 -1.50 16.88
C ILE A 80 -29.95 -1.35 16.69
N ARG A 81 -30.46 -1.53 15.47
CA ARG A 81 -31.91 -1.44 15.19
C ARG A 81 -32.72 -2.44 16.03
N THR A 82 -32.25 -3.67 16.18
CA THR A 82 -32.92 -4.70 16.99
C THR A 82 -32.94 -4.31 18.48
N LEU A 83 -31.81 -3.84 19.02
CA LEU A 83 -31.70 -3.40 20.40
C LEU A 83 -32.55 -2.15 20.70
N GLU A 84 -32.58 -1.19 19.77
CA GLU A 84 -33.43 0.00 19.86
C GLU A 84 -34.91 -0.37 19.89
N LYS A 85 -35.33 -1.32 19.05
CA LYS A 85 -36.70 -1.84 19.05
C LYS A 85 -37.05 -2.56 20.36
N ALA A 86 -36.14 -3.39 20.87
CA ALA A 86 -36.33 -4.10 22.14
C ALA A 86 -36.46 -3.12 23.32
N LYS A 87 -35.59 -2.10 23.37
CA LYS A 87 -35.63 -1.02 24.37
C LYS A 87 -36.94 -0.22 24.29
N ALA A 88 -37.41 0.12 23.10
CA ALA A 88 -38.67 0.83 22.92
C ALA A 88 -39.91 0.01 23.33
N THR A 89 -39.85 -1.32 23.18
CA THR A 89 -40.96 -2.22 23.50
C THR A 89 -40.97 -2.65 24.98
N GLY A 90 -39.96 -2.28 25.77
CA GLY A 90 -39.86 -2.62 27.19
C GLY A 90 -39.61 -4.12 27.47
N ASN A 91 -39.35 -4.92 26.44
CA ASN A 91 -39.16 -6.37 26.55
C ASN A 91 -37.66 -6.70 26.66
N PHE A 92 -37.12 -6.65 27.89
CA PHE A 92 -35.71 -6.94 28.18
C PHE A 92 -35.39 -8.43 28.38
N ALA A 93 -36.34 -9.33 28.16
CA ALA A 93 -36.15 -10.76 28.42
C ALA A 93 -35.80 -11.55 27.15
N ALA A 94 -34.57 -12.07 27.18
CA ALA A 94 -34.12 -13.33 26.61
C ALA A 94 -34.10 -13.50 25.09
N GLU A 95 -32.97 -13.19 24.45
CA GLU A 95 -32.39 -14.07 23.43
C GLU A 95 -30.87 -14.06 23.52
N SER A 96 -30.32 -15.07 24.20
CA SER A 96 -28.97 -15.55 23.97
C SER A 96 -28.94 -16.12 22.55
N SER A 97 -28.70 -15.29 21.55
CA SER A 97 -28.53 -15.76 20.17
C SER A 97 -27.24 -16.55 20.07
N GLU A 98 -27.37 -17.88 20.04
CA GLU A 98 -26.28 -18.81 19.75
C GLU A 98 -25.58 -18.42 18.44
N VAL A 99 -24.28 -18.19 18.54
CA VAL A 99 -23.41 -18.09 17.37
C VAL A 99 -23.32 -19.49 16.75
N SER A 100 -24.12 -19.73 15.72
CA SER A 100 -23.96 -20.91 14.85
C SER A 100 -22.68 -20.78 14.04
N LEU A 101 -21.59 -21.32 14.57
CA LEU A 101 -20.37 -21.66 13.84
C LEU A 101 -20.68 -22.80 12.87
N VAL A 102 -20.97 -22.46 11.62
CA VAL A 102 -21.15 -23.45 10.55
C VAL A 102 -19.81 -24.12 10.25
N ASN A 103 -19.75 -25.38 10.66
CA ASN A 103 -18.71 -26.35 10.45
C ASN A 103 -18.69 -26.82 8.98
N CYS A 104 -17.71 -26.37 8.18
CA CYS A 104 -17.40 -26.99 6.88
C CYS A 104 -16.60 -28.28 7.12
N LYS A 105 -17.22 -29.46 6.95
CA LYS A 105 -16.50 -30.74 6.88
C LYS A 105 -15.79 -30.86 5.53
N SER A 106 -14.49 -31.13 5.55
CA SER A 106 -13.83 -31.98 4.56
C SER A 106 -12.71 -32.79 5.23
N GLU A 107 -13.05 -34.04 5.55
CA GLU A 107 -12.24 -35.28 5.43
C GLU A 107 -10.78 -35.32 5.96
N THR A 108 -10.64 -35.99 7.12
CA THR A 108 -9.82 -37.20 7.35
C THR A 108 -8.35 -37.22 6.87
N VAL A 109 -7.39 -37.11 7.80
CA VAL A 109 -6.47 -38.17 8.32
C VAL A 109 -5.33 -37.51 9.14
N ASN A 110 -5.09 -38.03 10.35
CA ASN A 110 -4.06 -37.62 11.32
C ASN A 110 -2.61 -37.93 10.87
N ASN A 111 -1.63 -37.08 11.25
CA ASN A 111 -0.60 -37.41 12.27
C ASN A 111 0.46 -36.30 12.46
N TYR A 112 0.60 -35.86 13.73
CA TYR A 112 1.77 -35.35 14.47
C TYR A 112 3.04 -34.90 13.73
N THR A 113 3.55 -33.70 14.05
CA THR A 113 4.71 -33.49 14.96
C THR A 113 4.88 -32.00 15.29
N GLN A 114 5.32 -31.77 16.52
CA GLN A 114 5.42 -30.56 17.32
C GLN A 114 6.77 -29.86 17.11
N GLU A 115 6.79 -28.55 16.91
CA GLU A 115 7.92 -27.70 17.31
C GLU A 115 7.36 -26.32 17.71
N SER A 116 7.64 -25.91 18.94
CA SER A 116 7.35 -24.57 19.47
C SER A 116 8.57 -23.68 19.29
N GLU A 117 8.37 -22.42 18.94
CA GLU A 117 9.24 -21.35 19.43
C GLU A 117 8.46 -20.03 19.48
N SER A 118 8.41 -19.51 20.71
CA SER A 118 7.82 -18.24 21.08
C SER A 118 8.92 -17.20 21.04
N ASP A 119 8.66 -16.01 20.49
CA ASP A 119 9.42 -14.82 20.86
C ASP A 119 8.45 -13.67 21.13
N SER A 120 8.39 -13.33 22.42
CA SER A 120 7.81 -12.11 22.97
C SER A 120 8.87 -11.02 22.89
N SER A 121 8.55 -9.85 22.34
CA SER A 121 9.35 -8.65 22.59
C SER A 121 8.45 -7.45 22.84
N ASP A 122 8.54 -6.99 24.09
CA ASP A 122 7.91 -5.80 24.65
C ASP A 122 8.38 -4.51 23.98
N SER A 123 7.50 -3.52 24.03
CA SER A 123 7.76 -2.13 23.65
C SER A 123 8.38 -1.38 24.83
N ASP A 124 9.36 -0.51 24.58
CA ASP A 124 9.70 0.55 25.52
C ASP A 124 9.75 1.93 24.85
N THR A 125 9.02 2.85 25.46
CA THR A 125 8.92 4.26 25.10
C THR A 125 9.71 5.11 26.08
N ALA A 126 10.34 6.15 25.54
CA ALA A 126 10.82 7.37 26.20
C ALA A 126 11.99 7.25 27.22
N ASN A 127 13.09 7.95 26.95
CA ASN A 127 13.35 9.21 27.68
C ASN A 127 14.41 10.08 27.01
N THR A 128 14.16 11.37 27.15
CA THR A 128 14.96 12.55 26.89
C THR A 128 16.36 12.49 27.54
N THR A 129 17.37 13.10 26.89
CA THR A 129 18.33 14.02 27.54
C THR A 129 19.11 14.80 26.48
N ARG A 130 19.00 16.12 26.60
CA ARG A 130 19.71 17.14 25.83
C ARG A 130 21.21 17.10 26.12
N ARG A 131 22.06 17.36 25.13
CA ARG A 131 23.30 18.12 25.33
C ARG A 131 23.89 18.66 24.02
N SER A 132 23.81 19.98 23.87
CA SER A 132 24.58 20.79 22.93
C SER A 132 25.95 21.14 23.53
N LYS A 133 26.98 21.29 22.67
CA LYS A 133 28.11 22.23 22.79
C LYS A 133 29.00 22.17 21.52
N LYS A 134 29.12 23.29 20.80
CA LYS A 134 30.17 23.62 19.81
C LYS A 134 31.31 24.41 20.52
N PRO A 135 32.30 24.98 19.80
CA PRO A 135 33.56 24.41 19.33
C PRO A 135 34.77 24.96 20.14
N LYS A 136 36.01 24.51 19.87
CA LYS A 136 37.24 25.11 20.44
C LYS A 136 38.20 25.54 19.34
N VAL A 137 38.52 26.83 19.32
CA VAL A 137 39.61 27.50 18.60
C VAL A 137 40.80 27.65 19.54
N THR A 138 42.01 27.34 19.04
CA THR A 138 43.37 27.79 19.43
C THR A 138 44.31 27.14 18.40
N GLY A 139 45.36 27.71 17.80
CA GLY A 139 46.22 28.86 18.04
C GLY A 139 47.54 28.59 17.28
N ALA A 140 48.24 29.65 16.88
CA ALA A 140 49.39 29.65 15.95
C ALA A 140 50.73 29.13 16.53
N GLY A 141 51.70 28.89 15.62
CA GLY A 141 53.14 28.70 15.85
C GLY A 141 53.63 27.35 15.29
N LEU A 142 54.57 27.23 14.36
CA LEU A 142 55.60 28.10 13.74
C LEU A 142 55.66 27.81 12.24
#